data_AF-A0A933F9S5-F1
#
_entry.id   AF-A0A933F9S5-F1
#
_cell.length_a   1.000
_cell.length_b   1.000
_cell.length_c   1.000
_cell.angle_alpha   90.00
_cell.angle_beta   90.00
_cell.angle_gamma   90.00
#
_symmetry.space_group_name_H-M   'P 1'
#
loop_
_entity.id
_entity.type
_entity.pdbx_description
1 polymer ?
#
loop_
_entity_poly.entity_id
_entity_poly.type
_entity_poly.pdbx_seq_one_letter_code
_entity_poly.pdbx_strand_id
1 'polypeptide(L)'
;MKFVPLKGRGTAENPPNRFEPLFLEPDPEGMDPDAPGPRTVFFKDSSRSIIATNDSPDVGFEASINPYRGCEHGCVYCMSGDTPILMGEGTIKRLVDVRVGDLIYGTVREGPYRRYVKTSVLAHWTVEKRAYRITLADGTELVASGDHRFLTERGWKYVAGTAQGRGRRPHVTSNNKLMGVGSFSAPMAKRSDYQRGYLCGLIRGDGLIGTYPDGRPERANHWQHQFRLALADPEALGRAGGYLLEFGVETNSFVFQEASLRRKRLTAIRTHARESVARITELIAWPSDGTVDWCRGFLAGIFDAEGSYSGGILRITNTDAAILDNVVRSLRRLGFACVVESTRGQRPRPLKHVRLRGGLGEHLRFFHTVDPVISRKRDIERQALKSAADLRVVSIEPLGSQTLFDITTGTGDFIANGVVSHNCYARPTHEYLG
;
A
#
# COMPACT_ATOMS: atom_id res chain seq x y z
N MET A 1 7.51 58.28 -14.41
CA MET A 1 8.97 58.43 -14.16
C MET A 1 9.70 57.65 -15.26
N LYS A 2 10.75 58.23 -15.85
CA LYS A 2 11.58 57.52 -16.84
C LYS A 2 12.55 56.63 -16.06
N PHE A 3 12.44 55.31 -16.21
CA PHE A 3 13.45 54.37 -15.72
C PHE A 3 14.81 54.72 -16.35
N VAL A 4 15.85 54.80 -15.53
CA VAL A 4 17.23 54.92 -16.01
C VAL A 4 17.73 53.50 -16.28
N PRO A 5 17.90 53.08 -17.55
CA PRO A 5 18.34 51.73 -17.85
C PRO A 5 19.78 51.51 -17.36
N LEU A 6 20.00 50.41 -16.63
CA LEU A 6 21.34 50.00 -16.22
C LEU A 6 22.16 49.60 -17.45
N LYS A 7 23.22 50.36 -17.74
CA LYS A 7 24.11 50.14 -18.89
C LYS A 7 24.70 48.73 -18.84
N GLY A 8 24.53 47.94 -19.91
CA GLY A 8 25.07 46.58 -20.03
C GLY A 8 24.16 45.45 -19.53
N ARG A 9 22.88 45.73 -19.21
CA ARG A 9 21.86 44.71 -18.91
C ARG A 9 20.79 44.68 -20.02
N GLY A 10 20.41 43.49 -20.47
CA GLY A 10 19.53 43.29 -21.62
C GLY A 10 18.06 43.61 -21.41
N THR A 11 17.63 43.85 -20.16
CA THR A 11 16.25 44.22 -19.83
C THR A 11 16.28 45.52 -19.04
N ALA A 12 15.47 46.49 -19.47
CA ALA A 12 15.37 47.81 -18.84
C ALA A 12 14.51 47.80 -17.56
N GLU A 13 13.76 46.73 -17.34
CA GLU A 13 12.82 46.58 -16.23
C GLU A 13 13.13 45.33 -15.42
N ASN A 14 12.97 45.43 -14.10
CA ASN A 14 13.08 44.30 -13.17
C ASN A 14 11.79 44.25 -12.33
N PRO A 15 10.71 43.64 -12.84
CA PRO A 15 9.42 43.66 -12.18
C PRO A 15 9.48 42.92 -10.83
N PRO A 16 8.75 43.39 -9.80
CA PRO A 16 8.74 42.77 -8.48
C PRO A 16 8.23 41.33 -8.53
N ASN A 17 8.84 40.47 -7.72
CA ASN A 17 8.34 39.13 -7.47
C ASN A 17 7.01 39.21 -6.69
N ARG A 18 5.92 38.72 -7.27
CA ARG A 18 4.56 38.79 -6.68
C ARG A 18 4.39 38.06 -5.34
N PHE A 19 5.37 37.24 -4.95
CA PHE A 19 5.34 36.44 -3.72
C PHE A 19 6.25 36.99 -2.62
N GLU A 20 7.03 38.03 -2.90
CA GLU A 20 7.87 38.66 -1.90
C GLU A 20 7.06 39.72 -1.13
N PRO A 21 7.15 39.72 0.22
CA PRO A 21 6.35 40.64 1.04
C PRO A 21 6.88 42.08 1.01
N LEU A 22 8.10 42.29 0.53
CA LEU A 22 8.77 43.59 0.47
C LEU A 22 9.38 43.77 -0.92
N PHE A 23 9.24 44.97 -1.46
CA PHE A 23 9.88 45.40 -2.69
C PHE A 23 10.67 46.68 -2.42
N LEU A 24 11.87 46.75 -2.99
CA LEU A 24 12.73 47.94 -2.91
C LEU A 24 12.55 48.74 -4.20
N GLU A 25 11.96 49.92 -4.09
CA GLU A 25 11.91 50.90 -5.18
C GLU A 25 13.06 51.91 -4.99
N PRO A 26 14.03 51.97 -5.91
CA PRO A 26 15.11 52.96 -5.82
C PRO A 26 14.57 54.37 -6.02
N ASP A 27 14.96 55.31 -5.14
CA ASP A 27 14.68 56.73 -5.33
C ASP A 27 15.56 57.31 -6.45
N PRO A 28 14.99 57.81 -7.56
CA PRO A 28 15.76 58.36 -8.67
C PRO A 28 16.67 59.54 -8.28
N GLU A 29 16.30 60.31 -7.25
CA GLU A 29 17.07 61.46 -6.79
C GLU A 29 18.28 61.05 -5.91
N GLY A 30 18.25 59.84 -5.36
CA GLY A 30 19.32 59.28 -4.53
C GLY A 30 20.26 58.32 -5.27
N MET A 31 20.06 58.09 -6.57
CA MET A 31 20.91 57.20 -7.37
C MET A 31 22.18 57.93 -7.82
N ASP A 32 23.33 57.49 -7.31
CA ASP A 32 24.63 57.87 -7.84
C ASP A 32 24.82 57.28 -9.26
N PRO A 33 24.91 58.10 -10.31
CA PRO A 33 25.08 57.62 -11.69
C PRO A 33 26.41 56.90 -11.94
N ASP A 34 27.40 57.08 -11.06
CA ASP A 34 28.70 56.42 -11.10
C ASP A 34 28.77 55.17 -10.21
N ALA A 35 27.68 54.80 -9.52
CA ALA A 35 27.64 53.59 -8.71
C ALA A 35 27.86 52.33 -9.57
N PRO A 36 28.68 51.37 -9.10
CA PRO A 36 28.92 50.14 -9.85
C PRO A 36 27.61 49.34 -9.98
N GLY A 37 27.29 48.96 -11.22
CA GLY A 37 26.13 48.12 -11.49
C GLY A 37 26.17 46.79 -10.72
N PRO A 38 25.02 46.12 -10.54
CA PRO A 38 24.94 44.86 -9.80
C PRO A 38 25.94 43.85 -10.37
N ARG A 39 26.72 43.20 -9.50
CA ARG A 39 27.73 42.22 -9.91
C ARG A 39 27.04 41.02 -10.55
N THR A 40 27.50 40.60 -11.73
CA THR A 40 27.04 39.34 -12.32
C THR A 40 27.46 38.17 -11.41
N VAL A 41 26.48 37.41 -10.95
CA VAL A 41 26.69 36.18 -10.18
C VAL A 41 26.46 34.99 -11.12
N PHE A 42 27.41 34.07 -11.15
CA PHE A 42 27.26 32.80 -11.86
C PHE A 42 26.87 31.72 -10.87
N PHE A 43 25.77 31.02 -11.15
CA PHE A 43 25.34 29.86 -10.38
C PHE A 43 25.69 28.59 -11.18
N LYS A 44 26.28 27.59 -10.51
CA LYS A 44 26.53 26.29 -11.13
C LYS A 44 25.20 25.54 -11.24
N ASP A 45 24.82 25.18 -12.45
CA ASP A 45 23.60 24.42 -12.75
C ASP A 45 23.97 22.99 -13.17
N SER A 46 23.26 21.99 -12.65
CA SER A 46 23.46 20.58 -12.98
C SER A 46 22.50 20.06 -14.05
N SER A 47 21.70 20.93 -14.65
CA SER A 47 20.79 20.60 -15.74
C SER A 47 21.59 20.10 -16.95
N ARG A 48 21.14 18.99 -17.55
CA ARG A 48 21.84 18.33 -18.65
C ARG A 48 21.45 18.88 -20.02
N SER A 49 20.24 19.44 -20.14
CA SER A 49 19.73 20.06 -21.36
C SER A 49 18.74 21.17 -20.99
N ILE A 50 18.67 22.20 -21.83
CA ILE A 50 17.61 23.23 -21.83
C ILE A 50 16.66 23.06 -23.01
N ILE A 51 17.03 22.19 -23.96
CA ILE A 51 16.26 21.87 -25.17
C ILE A 51 15.24 20.81 -24.80
N ALA A 52 14.05 21.00 -25.33
CA ALA A 52 12.83 20.28 -25.05
C ALA A 52 12.21 19.83 -26.38
N THR A 53 12.12 18.54 -26.68
CA THR A 53 11.63 18.06 -28.00
C THR A 53 10.15 17.67 -27.98
N ASN A 54 9.50 17.62 -29.15
CA ASN A 54 8.20 16.98 -29.30
C ASN A 54 7.93 16.44 -30.71
N ASP A 55 7.00 15.49 -30.80
CA ASP A 55 6.57 14.79 -32.02
C ASP A 55 5.08 14.98 -32.33
N SER A 56 4.42 15.97 -31.73
CA SER A 56 2.98 16.17 -31.89
C SER A 56 2.65 16.73 -33.29
N PRO A 57 1.70 16.12 -34.02
CA PRO A 57 1.26 16.65 -35.32
C PRO A 57 0.54 18.00 -35.21
N ASP A 58 0.08 18.35 -34.00
CA ASP A 58 -0.64 19.60 -33.72
C ASP A 58 0.30 20.75 -33.33
N VAL A 59 1.59 20.49 -33.13
CA VAL A 59 2.58 21.48 -32.66
C VAL A 59 3.61 21.72 -33.75
N GLY A 60 3.64 22.93 -34.31
CA GLY A 60 4.44 23.29 -35.50
C GLY A 60 5.96 23.44 -35.29
N PHE A 61 6.54 22.91 -34.22
CA PHE A 61 7.97 22.94 -33.94
C PHE A 61 8.42 21.60 -33.36
N GLU A 62 9.66 21.19 -33.63
CA GLU A 62 10.22 19.92 -33.15
C GLU A 62 10.97 20.07 -31.81
N ALA A 63 11.42 21.28 -31.50
CA ALA A 63 12.16 21.59 -30.29
C ALA A 63 11.78 22.96 -29.74
N SER A 64 11.85 23.11 -28.42
CA SER A 64 11.64 24.33 -27.66
C SER A 64 12.74 24.50 -26.61
N ILE A 65 12.77 25.65 -25.95
CA ILE A 65 13.69 25.93 -24.85
C ILE A 65 12.86 26.10 -23.59
N ASN A 66 13.15 25.32 -22.54
CA ASN A 66 12.54 25.50 -21.22
C ASN A 66 13.48 26.35 -20.34
N PRO A 67 13.19 27.65 -20.12
CA PRO A 67 14.02 28.50 -19.30
C PRO A 67 13.82 28.26 -17.79
N TYR A 68 12.91 27.37 -17.40
CA TYR A 68 12.59 27.08 -16.01
C TYR A 68 13.26 25.80 -15.50
N ARG A 69 13.64 25.82 -14.22
CA ARG A 69 14.02 24.60 -13.49
C ARG A 69 12.75 23.84 -13.08
N GLY A 70 12.41 22.80 -13.84
CA GLY A 70 11.30 21.89 -13.54
C GLY A 70 10.03 22.14 -14.37
N CYS A 71 8.96 21.41 -14.03
CA CYS A 71 7.64 21.60 -14.67
C CYS A 71 6.99 22.91 -14.16
N GLU A 72 6.41 23.73 -15.05
CA GLU A 72 5.66 24.95 -14.68
C GLU A 72 4.52 24.69 -13.68
N HIS A 73 4.08 23.42 -13.58
CA HIS A 73 3.05 23.02 -12.64
C HIS A 73 3.57 22.88 -11.21
N GLY A 74 4.87 22.76 -10.94
CA GLY A 74 5.41 22.77 -9.57
C GLY A 74 4.81 21.72 -8.63
N CYS A 75 5.07 20.42 -8.87
CA CYS A 75 4.83 19.27 -7.97
C CYS A 75 3.63 19.45 -7.01
N VAL A 76 2.41 19.53 -7.50
CA VAL A 76 1.29 20.17 -6.76
C VAL A 76 0.68 19.29 -5.67
N TYR A 77 0.95 17.98 -5.62
CA TYR A 77 0.20 17.07 -4.76
C TYR A 77 1.09 16.13 -3.94
N CYS A 78 1.97 16.69 -3.12
CA CYS A 78 2.95 15.90 -2.37
C CYS A 78 2.45 15.49 -0.97
N MET A 79 2.95 14.36 -0.47
CA MET A 79 2.63 13.76 0.83
C MET A 79 3.88 13.32 1.59
N SER A 80 3.75 13.11 2.90
CA SER A 80 4.86 12.58 3.72
C SER A 80 5.27 11.18 3.23
N GLY A 81 6.58 10.93 3.22
CA GLY A 81 7.17 9.66 2.79
C GLY A 81 6.73 8.46 3.63
N ASP A 82 6.35 8.67 4.89
CA ASP A 82 5.86 7.62 5.78
C ASP A 82 4.42 7.17 5.49
N THR A 83 3.71 7.87 4.60
CA THR A 83 2.33 7.55 4.22
C THR A 83 2.25 6.13 3.65
N PRO A 84 1.43 5.23 4.24
CA PRO A 84 1.23 3.88 3.69
C PRO A 84 0.42 3.91 2.39
N ILE A 85 0.95 3.30 1.33
CA ILE A 85 0.30 3.14 0.02
C ILE A 85 -0.20 1.71 -0.13
N LEU A 86 -1.43 1.55 -0.60
CA LEU A 86 -2.01 0.22 -0.85
C LEU A 86 -1.47 -0.37 -2.15
N MET A 87 -0.68 -1.43 -2.03
CA MET A 87 -0.05 -2.12 -3.16
C MET A 87 -1.04 -3.05 -3.87
N GLY A 88 -0.77 -3.37 -5.14
CA GLY A 88 -1.64 -4.16 -6.00
C GLY A 88 -1.87 -5.60 -5.51
N GLU A 89 -0.97 -6.13 -4.68
CA GLU A 89 -1.10 -7.43 -4.01
C GLU A 89 -1.85 -7.38 -2.66
N GLY A 90 -2.36 -6.20 -2.27
CA GLY A 90 -3.12 -5.97 -1.04
C GLY A 90 -2.28 -5.66 0.21
N THR A 91 -0.95 -5.62 0.08
CA THR A 91 0.00 -5.19 1.13
C THR A 91 0.08 -3.67 1.18
N ILE A 92 0.92 -3.15 2.08
CA ILE A 92 1.24 -1.74 2.18
C ILE A 92 2.73 -1.48 2.04
N LYS A 93 3.07 -0.34 1.46
CA LYS A 93 4.44 0.15 1.34
C LYS A 93 4.47 1.64 1.67
N ARG A 94 5.51 2.13 2.34
CA ARG A 94 5.64 3.57 2.58
C ARG A 94 5.83 4.29 1.25
N LEU A 95 5.27 5.48 1.10
CA LEU A 95 5.36 6.27 -0.12
C LEU A 95 6.82 6.50 -0.55
N VAL A 96 7.75 6.72 0.39
CA VAL A 96 9.18 6.85 0.10
C VAL A 96 9.82 5.58 -0.49
N ASP A 97 9.24 4.40 -0.21
CA ASP A 97 9.74 3.09 -0.66
C ASP A 97 9.05 2.62 -1.96
N VAL A 98 8.05 3.34 -2.45
CA VAL A 98 7.41 3.09 -3.75
C VAL A 98 8.41 3.38 -4.87
N ARG A 99 8.36 2.57 -5.92
CA ARG A 99 9.22 2.66 -7.11
C ARG A 99 8.39 2.72 -8.39
N VAL A 100 8.96 3.33 -9.42
CA VAL A 100 8.38 3.28 -10.77
C VAL A 100 8.27 1.82 -11.22
N GLY A 101 7.13 1.46 -11.79
CA GLY A 101 6.78 0.09 -12.16
C GLY A 101 6.08 -0.71 -11.06
N ASP A 102 6.07 -0.24 -9.80
CA ASP A 102 5.27 -0.88 -8.75
C ASP A 102 3.78 -0.84 -9.15
N LEU A 103 3.07 -1.94 -8.87
CA LEU A 103 1.63 -2.01 -9.05
C LEU A 103 0.94 -1.61 -7.74
N ILE A 104 0.02 -0.65 -7.80
CA ILE A 104 -0.73 -0.15 -6.64
C ILE A 104 -2.22 -0.07 -6.95
N TYR A 105 -3.05 0.13 -5.93
CA TYR A 105 -4.47 0.40 -6.15
C TYR A 105 -4.73 1.90 -6.35
N GLY A 106 -5.47 2.20 -7.42
CA GLY A 106 -6.17 3.46 -7.64
C GLY A 106 -7.68 3.22 -7.75
N THR A 107 -8.41 4.20 -8.26
CA THR A 107 -9.85 4.09 -8.50
C THR A 107 -10.25 4.55 -9.89
N VAL A 108 -11.29 3.93 -10.44
CA VAL A 108 -11.98 4.41 -11.65
C VAL A 108 -13.46 4.57 -11.36
N ARG A 109 -14.09 5.52 -12.04
CA ARG A 109 -15.54 5.71 -11.96
C ARG A 109 -16.21 4.79 -12.99
N GLU A 110 -17.09 3.92 -12.50
CA GLU A 110 -17.89 2.99 -13.32
C GLU A 110 -19.36 3.14 -12.93
N GLY A 111 -20.13 3.80 -13.79
CA GLY A 111 -21.51 4.19 -13.49
C GLY A 111 -21.59 5.10 -12.25
N PRO A 112 -22.48 4.81 -11.28
CA PRO A 112 -22.62 5.62 -10.08
C PRO A 112 -21.53 5.38 -9.03
N TYR A 113 -20.69 4.35 -9.19
CA TYR A 113 -19.71 3.96 -8.18
C TYR A 113 -18.27 4.23 -8.64
N ARG A 114 -17.38 4.43 -7.67
CA ARG A 114 -15.94 4.26 -7.87
C ARG A 114 -15.55 2.84 -7.51
N ARG A 115 -14.62 2.25 -8.25
CA ARG A 115 -14.11 0.90 -8.01
C ARG A 115 -12.60 0.90 -7.94
N TYR A 116 -12.06 0.04 -7.09
CA TYR A 116 -10.62 -0.20 -7.02
C TYR A 116 -10.13 -0.88 -8.28
N VAL A 117 -9.04 -0.40 -8.83
CA VAL A 117 -8.32 -1.02 -9.96
C VAL A 117 -6.83 -0.96 -9.71
N LYS A 118 -6.11 -1.93 -10.26
CA LYS A 118 -4.65 -1.92 -10.19
C LYS A 118 -4.10 -0.97 -11.24
N THR A 119 -3.05 -0.24 -10.90
CA THR A 119 -2.39 0.71 -11.79
C THR A 119 -0.91 0.77 -11.49
N SER A 120 -0.10 1.04 -12.51
CA SER A 120 1.35 1.16 -12.34
C SER A 120 1.74 2.55 -11.87
N VAL A 121 2.76 2.62 -11.03
CA VAL A 121 3.47 3.85 -10.72
C VAL A 121 4.33 4.23 -11.91
N LEU A 122 4.10 5.41 -12.47
CA LEU A 122 4.75 5.91 -13.67
C LEU A 122 5.94 6.83 -13.37
N ALA A 123 5.89 7.53 -12.23
CA ALA A 123 6.95 8.42 -11.78
C ALA A 123 6.90 8.58 -10.25
N HIS A 124 8.04 8.92 -9.67
CA HIS A 124 8.23 9.13 -8.22
C HIS A 124 9.29 10.20 -8.01
N TRP A 125 9.00 11.22 -7.22
CA TRP A 125 9.96 12.29 -6.92
C TRP A 125 9.71 12.92 -5.56
N THR A 126 10.63 13.80 -5.16
CA THR A 126 10.63 14.48 -3.85
C THR A 126 10.71 16.00 -4.01
N VAL A 127 10.15 16.74 -3.06
CA VAL A 127 10.15 18.21 -3.02
C VAL A 127 10.12 18.71 -1.58
N GLU A 128 10.75 19.86 -1.31
CA GLU A 128 10.60 20.57 -0.04
C GLU A 128 9.40 21.52 -0.10
N LYS A 129 8.39 21.31 0.75
CA LYS A 129 7.18 22.15 0.79
C LYS A 129 6.63 22.28 2.21
N ARG A 130 5.84 23.33 2.44
CA ARG A 130 5.04 23.45 3.66
C ARG A 130 4.02 22.31 3.73
N ALA A 131 4.07 21.56 4.81
CA ALA A 131 3.22 20.42 5.10
C ALA A 131 2.12 20.78 6.10
N TYR A 132 1.02 20.04 6.01
CA TYR A 132 -0.14 20.13 6.91
C TYR A 132 -0.49 18.72 7.37
N ARG A 133 -0.77 18.57 8.66
CA ARG A 133 -1.37 17.37 9.25
C ARG A 133 -2.88 17.46 9.10
N ILE A 134 -3.49 16.43 8.53
CA ILE A 134 -4.94 16.26 8.46
C ILE A 134 -5.29 15.10 9.40
N THR A 135 -6.09 15.37 10.41
CA THR A 135 -6.57 14.37 11.37
C THR A 135 -8.05 14.11 11.13
N LEU A 136 -8.42 12.83 10.97
CA LEU A 136 -9.79 12.39 10.73
C LEU A 136 -10.43 11.84 12.02
N ALA A 137 -11.76 11.77 12.04
CA ALA A 137 -12.52 11.38 13.23
C ALA A 137 -12.30 9.92 13.67
N ASP A 138 -11.88 9.04 12.77
CA ASP A 138 -11.51 7.65 13.09
C ASP A 138 -10.07 7.51 13.61
N GLY A 139 -9.33 8.62 13.73
CA GLY A 139 -7.93 8.66 14.15
C GLY A 139 -6.93 8.54 13.00
N THR A 140 -7.37 8.42 11.75
CA THR A 140 -6.48 8.44 10.59
C THR A 140 -5.76 9.79 10.49
N GLU A 141 -4.43 9.75 10.35
CA GLU A 141 -3.61 10.92 10.10
C GLU A 141 -2.96 10.85 8.71
N LEU A 142 -2.92 12.01 8.05
CA LEU A 142 -2.26 12.22 6.76
C LEU A 142 -1.42 13.48 6.86
N VAL A 143 -0.23 13.47 6.25
CA VAL A 143 0.61 14.66 6.12
C VAL A 143 0.82 14.95 4.65
N ALA A 144 0.42 16.14 4.21
CA ALA A 144 0.46 16.53 2.81
C ALA A 144 0.72 18.02 2.60
N SER A 145 1.12 18.39 1.39
CA SER A 145 1.27 19.79 1.02
C SER A 145 -0.08 20.49 0.95
N GLY A 146 -0.12 21.81 1.15
CA GLY A 146 -1.39 22.56 1.15
C GLY A 146 -2.15 22.51 -0.19
N ASP A 147 -1.41 22.30 -1.27
CA ASP A 147 -1.91 22.14 -2.63
C ASP A 147 -2.31 20.68 -2.97
N HIS A 148 -2.02 19.71 -2.09
CA HIS A 148 -2.46 18.32 -2.25
C HIS A 148 -3.99 18.21 -2.27
N ARG A 149 -4.55 17.24 -3.01
CA ARG A 149 -6.00 17.04 -3.11
C ARG A 149 -6.43 15.65 -2.65
N PHE A 150 -7.44 15.61 -1.79
CA PHE A 150 -8.13 14.37 -1.43
C PHE A 150 -9.53 14.34 -2.04
N LEU A 151 -10.01 13.12 -2.34
CA LEU A 151 -11.40 12.94 -2.75
C LEU A 151 -12.30 13.04 -1.52
N THR A 152 -13.27 13.93 -1.57
CA THR A 152 -14.32 14.08 -0.54
C THR A 152 -15.67 13.61 -1.08
N GLU A 153 -16.67 13.56 -0.20
CA GLU A 153 -18.06 13.32 -0.58
C GLU A 153 -18.62 14.38 -1.55
N ARG A 154 -17.95 15.55 -1.65
CA ARG A 154 -18.28 16.68 -2.54
C ARG A 154 -17.24 16.88 -3.65
N GLY A 155 -16.48 15.85 -3.99
CA GLY A 155 -15.44 15.88 -5.03
C GLY A 155 -14.06 16.24 -4.50
N TRP A 156 -13.12 16.54 -5.41
CA TRP A 156 -11.73 16.83 -5.07
C TRP A 156 -11.58 18.17 -4.36
N LYS A 157 -10.88 18.19 -3.23
CA LYS A 157 -10.62 19.39 -2.42
C LYS A 157 -9.14 19.48 -2.06
N TYR A 158 -8.60 20.69 -2.10
CA TYR A 158 -7.23 21.00 -1.67
C TYR A 158 -7.09 20.90 -0.15
N VAL A 159 -5.91 20.56 0.37
CA VAL A 159 -5.68 20.49 1.82
C VAL A 159 -5.82 21.86 2.48
N ALA A 160 -5.20 22.90 1.90
CA ALA A 160 -5.24 24.25 2.44
C ALA A 160 -5.77 25.25 1.40
N GLY A 161 -6.63 26.17 1.86
CA GLY A 161 -7.12 27.28 1.06
C GLY A 161 -6.17 28.48 1.10
N THR A 162 -5.06 28.42 0.36
CA THR A 162 -4.03 29.49 0.37
C THR A 162 -4.43 30.75 -0.42
N ALA A 163 -5.50 30.71 -1.21
CA ALA A 163 -5.98 31.83 -2.03
C ALA A 163 -7.19 32.55 -1.41
N GLN A 164 -7.25 33.88 -1.52
CA GLN A 164 -8.36 34.72 -1.03
C GLN A 164 -9.28 35.21 -2.17
N GLY A 165 -10.48 35.67 -1.83
CA GLY A 165 -11.43 36.26 -2.76
C GLY A 165 -11.99 35.29 -3.82
N ARG A 166 -12.28 35.80 -5.03
CA ARG A 166 -12.85 35.02 -6.15
C ARG A 166 -11.95 33.90 -6.66
N GLY A 167 -10.66 33.88 -6.28
CA GLY A 167 -9.69 32.83 -6.62
C GLY A 167 -9.57 31.71 -5.58
N ARG A 168 -10.39 31.72 -4.51
CA ARG A 168 -10.31 30.73 -3.42
C ARG A 168 -10.65 29.34 -3.93
N ARG A 169 -9.64 28.48 -3.99
CA ARG A 169 -9.81 27.09 -4.40
C ARG A 169 -10.63 26.31 -3.36
N PRO A 170 -11.50 25.37 -3.79
CA PRO A 170 -12.24 24.53 -2.86
C PRO A 170 -11.27 23.67 -2.04
N HIS A 171 -11.24 23.86 -0.73
CA HIS A 171 -10.35 23.16 0.19
C HIS A 171 -11.14 22.36 1.22
N VAL A 172 -10.46 21.43 1.87
CA VAL A 172 -10.99 20.59 2.93
C VAL A 172 -11.27 21.47 4.14
N THR A 173 -12.40 21.21 4.79
CA THR A 173 -12.85 21.84 6.04
C THR A 173 -13.38 20.76 6.97
N SER A 174 -13.63 21.08 8.23
CA SER A 174 -14.23 20.15 9.20
C SER A 174 -15.63 19.64 8.80
N ASN A 175 -16.27 20.30 7.82
CA ASN A 175 -17.55 19.87 7.24
C ASN A 175 -17.41 18.85 6.10
N ASN A 176 -16.19 18.41 5.79
CA ASN A 176 -15.92 17.43 4.73
C ASN A 176 -15.57 16.07 5.31
N LYS A 177 -15.89 15.02 4.54
CA LYS A 177 -15.55 13.64 4.80
C LYS A 177 -14.71 13.11 3.65
N LEU A 178 -13.52 12.61 3.96
CA LEU A 178 -12.67 11.98 2.94
C LEU A 178 -13.27 10.63 2.50
N MET A 179 -13.01 10.26 1.25
CA MET A 179 -13.47 9.00 0.68
C MET A 179 -12.38 7.94 0.86
N GLY A 180 -12.74 6.82 1.48
CA GLY A 180 -11.79 5.79 1.83
C GLY A 180 -12.36 4.72 2.73
N VAL A 181 -11.46 3.87 3.26
CA VAL A 181 -11.73 2.82 4.26
C VAL A 181 -11.18 3.16 5.64
N GLY A 182 -10.34 4.21 5.76
CA GLY A 182 -9.65 4.58 7.00
C GLY A 182 -8.28 3.91 7.15
N SER A 183 -7.57 4.27 8.22
CA SER A 183 -6.16 3.95 8.43
C SER A 183 -5.81 2.48 8.20
N PHE A 184 -4.65 2.25 7.58
CA PHE A 184 -4.08 0.90 7.47
C PHE A 184 -3.35 0.50 8.76
N SER A 185 -3.32 -0.80 9.05
CA SER A 185 -2.53 -1.32 10.16
C SER A 185 -1.07 -1.47 9.74
N ALA A 186 -0.14 -0.98 10.55
CA ALA A 186 1.28 -1.07 10.24
C ALA A 186 1.74 -2.53 10.11
N PRO A 187 2.68 -2.84 9.21
CA PRO A 187 3.23 -4.18 9.11
C PRO A 187 4.08 -4.47 10.34
N MET A 188 4.09 -5.74 10.77
CA MET A 188 4.83 -6.17 11.96
C MET A 188 5.88 -7.22 11.61
N ALA A 189 6.97 -7.25 12.38
CA ALA A 189 7.99 -8.28 12.28
C ALA A 189 7.42 -9.68 12.60
N LYS A 190 7.70 -10.65 11.73
CA LYS A 190 7.23 -12.04 11.83
C LYS A 190 8.20 -12.85 12.70
N ARG A 191 8.15 -12.62 14.00
CA ARG A 191 9.01 -13.28 14.99
C ARG A 191 8.60 -14.75 15.18
N SER A 192 9.37 -15.49 15.98
CA SER A 192 9.22 -16.94 16.18
C SER A 192 7.80 -17.38 16.53
N ASP A 193 7.08 -16.64 17.36
CA ASP A 193 5.68 -16.94 17.71
C ASP A 193 4.73 -16.88 16.51
N TYR A 194 4.87 -15.86 15.66
CA TYR A 194 4.11 -15.75 14.41
C TYR A 194 4.42 -16.93 13.49
N GLN A 195 5.70 -17.30 13.35
CA GLN A 195 6.13 -18.40 12.49
C GLN A 195 5.53 -19.74 12.96
N ARG A 196 5.55 -20.00 14.27
CA ARG A 196 4.91 -21.19 14.87
C ARG A 196 3.40 -21.18 14.63
N GLY A 197 2.74 -20.04 14.81
CA GLY A 197 1.33 -19.88 14.48
C GLY A 197 1.05 -20.21 13.02
N TYR A 198 1.81 -19.62 12.10
CA TYR A 198 1.68 -19.82 10.66
C TYR A 198 1.81 -21.28 10.26
N LEU A 199 2.86 -21.95 10.73
CA LEU A 199 3.05 -23.38 10.51
C LEU A 199 1.89 -24.20 11.09
N CYS A 200 1.43 -23.88 12.30
CA CYS A 200 0.30 -24.55 12.92
C CYS A 200 -0.99 -24.42 12.09
N GLY A 201 -1.33 -23.22 11.63
CA GLY A 201 -2.53 -23.00 10.82
C GLY A 201 -2.47 -23.69 9.46
N LEU A 202 -1.34 -23.53 8.75
CA LEU A 202 -1.18 -24.04 7.39
C LEU A 202 -1.09 -25.57 7.35
N ILE A 203 -0.28 -26.18 8.21
CA ILE A 203 -0.06 -27.64 8.23
C ILE A 203 -1.32 -28.36 8.73
N ARG A 204 -2.10 -27.77 9.65
CA ARG A 204 -3.37 -28.38 10.08
C ARG A 204 -4.49 -28.28 9.05
N GLY A 205 -4.44 -27.28 8.16
CA GLY A 205 -5.38 -27.16 7.05
C GLY A 205 -5.07 -28.15 5.93
N ASP A 206 -3.85 -28.11 5.38
CA ASP A 206 -3.49 -28.80 4.14
C ASP A 206 -2.34 -29.82 4.27
N GLY A 207 -1.77 -29.99 5.47
CA GLY A 207 -0.63 -30.86 5.71
C GLY A 207 -1.02 -32.29 6.08
N LEU A 208 -0.20 -33.24 5.64
CA LEU A 208 -0.19 -34.62 6.12
C LEU A 208 1.01 -34.79 7.07
N ILE A 209 0.75 -35.18 8.31
CA ILE A 209 1.79 -35.55 9.28
C ILE A 209 1.35 -36.79 10.06
N GLY A 210 2.26 -37.74 10.25
CA GLY A 210 1.95 -38.94 11.02
C GLY A 210 3.14 -39.86 11.22
N THR A 211 2.97 -40.75 12.20
CA THR A 211 3.90 -41.83 12.54
C THR A 211 3.10 -43.12 12.62
N TYR A 212 3.50 -44.14 11.87
CA TYR A 212 2.74 -45.38 11.71
C TYR A 212 3.66 -46.59 11.84
N PRO A 213 3.20 -47.74 12.38
CA PRO A 213 3.98 -48.97 12.38
C PRO A 213 4.25 -49.43 10.94
N ASP A 214 5.44 -49.96 10.68
CA ASP A 214 5.81 -50.49 9.38
C ASP A 214 4.97 -51.74 9.09
N GLY A 215 4.14 -51.69 8.05
CA GLY A 215 3.19 -52.75 7.70
C GLY A 215 3.84 -54.02 7.13
N ARG A 216 5.16 -54.10 7.10
CA ARG A 216 5.91 -55.27 6.64
C ARG A 216 6.15 -56.23 7.81
N PRO A 217 5.76 -57.52 7.71
CA PRO A 217 5.91 -58.50 8.80
C PRO A 217 7.35 -58.60 9.33
N GLU A 218 8.32 -58.44 8.43
CA GLU A 218 9.77 -58.53 8.70
C GLU A 218 10.33 -57.31 9.45
N ARG A 219 9.52 -56.27 9.65
CA ARG A 219 9.88 -55.00 10.31
C ARG A 219 8.83 -54.56 11.33
N ALA A 220 8.19 -55.51 12.02
CA ALA A 220 7.12 -55.24 12.98
C ALA A 220 7.46 -54.22 14.08
N ASN A 221 8.75 -54.00 14.39
CA ASN A 221 9.22 -53.01 15.38
C ASN A 221 9.65 -51.66 14.77
N HIS A 222 9.50 -51.47 13.46
CA HIS A 222 9.90 -50.24 12.78
C HIS A 222 8.73 -49.27 12.65
N TRP A 223 8.99 -47.98 12.78
CA TRP A 223 8.00 -46.92 12.63
C TRP A 223 8.34 -46.05 11.44
N GLN A 224 7.36 -45.79 10.58
CA GLN A 224 7.48 -44.86 9.47
C GLN A 224 7.01 -43.48 9.90
N HIS A 225 7.84 -42.47 9.65
CA HIS A 225 7.53 -41.05 9.90
C HIS A 225 7.33 -40.34 8.57
N GLN A 226 6.29 -39.52 8.48
CA GLN A 226 5.99 -38.76 7.28
C GLN A 226 5.46 -37.39 7.61
N PHE A 227 6.05 -36.38 6.96
CA PHE A 227 5.47 -35.07 6.77
C PHE A 227 5.39 -34.76 5.26
N ARG A 228 4.26 -34.22 4.82
CA ARG A 228 4.07 -33.68 3.48
C ARG A 228 3.10 -32.50 3.51
N LEU A 229 3.49 -31.38 2.93
CA LEU A 229 2.61 -30.23 2.68
C LEU A 229 2.59 -29.97 1.18
N ALA A 230 1.41 -30.02 0.56
CA ALA A 230 1.23 -29.82 -0.87
C ALA A 230 0.27 -28.65 -1.12
N LEU A 231 0.73 -27.63 -1.85
CA LEU A 231 -0.02 -26.40 -2.07
C LEU A 231 0.00 -25.99 -3.55
N ALA A 232 -1.05 -25.28 -3.98
CA ALA A 232 -1.12 -24.70 -5.33
C ALA A 232 -0.38 -23.36 -5.42
N ASP A 233 -0.19 -22.69 -4.29
CA ASP A 233 0.38 -21.35 -4.20
C ASP A 233 1.85 -21.47 -3.71
N PRO A 234 2.85 -21.26 -4.59
CA PRO A 234 4.26 -21.50 -4.25
C PRO A 234 4.79 -20.53 -3.19
N GLU A 235 4.20 -19.34 -3.08
CA GLU A 235 4.52 -18.34 -2.06
C GLU A 235 4.23 -18.85 -0.63
N ALA A 236 3.13 -19.59 -0.44
CA ALA A 236 2.80 -20.20 0.85
C ALA A 236 3.70 -21.38 1.19
N LEU A 237 4.01 -22.20 0.18
CA LEU A 237 4.94 -23.32 0.34
C LEU A 237 6.35 -22.85 0.67
N GLY A 238 6.83 -21.82 -0.03
CA GLY A 238 8.13 -21.19 0.21
C GLY A 238 8.24 -20.57 1.60
N ARG A 239 7.20 -19.84 2.05
CA ARG A 239 7.15 -19.27 3.40
C ARG A 239 7.17 -20.37 4.47
N ALA A 240 6.40 -21.45 4.29
CA ALA A 240 6.40 -22.58 5.21
C ALA A 240 7.76 -23.29 5.28
N GLY A 241 8.37 -23.55 4.12
CA GLY A 241 9.71 -24.14 4.02
C GLY A 241 10.78 -23.28 4.69
N GLY A 242 10.74 -21.96 4.49
CA GLY A 242 11.65 -21.02 5.15
C GLY A 242 11.53 -21.05 6.68
N TYR A 243 10.30 -21.01 7.21
CA TYR A 243 10.10 -21.10 8.66
C TYR A 243 10.52 -22.45 9.23
N LEU A 244 10.25 -23.56 8.53
CA LEU A 244 10.72 -24.88 8.96
C LEU A 244 12.25 -24.92 9.03
N LEU A 245 12.94 -24.38 8.02
CA LEU A 245 14.39 -24.29 8.01
C LEU A 245 14.93 -23.45 9.17
N GLU A 246 14.31 -22.30 9.48
CA GLU A 246 14.67 -21.48 10.65
C GLU A 246 14.53 -22.24 11.98
N PHE A 247 13.64 -23.24 12.06
CA PHE A 247 13.50 -24.13 13.21
C PHE A 247 14.33 -25.42 13.13
N GLY A 248 15.27 -25.52 12.16
CA GLY A 248 16.17 -26.66 11.98
C GLY A 248 15.51 -27.87 11.31
N VAL A 249 14.42 -27.65 10.57
CA VAL A 249 13.69 -28.71 9.86
C VAL A 249 13.94 -28.60 8.36
N GLU A 250 14.80 -29.47 7.85
CA GLU A 250 15.04 -29.58 6.41
C GLU A 250 13.92 -30.36 5.71
N THR A 251 13.52 -29.88 4.53
CA THR A 251 12.51 -30.52 3.70
C THR A 251 12.93 -30.55 2.24
N ASN A 252 12.50 -31.59 1.52
CA ASN A 252 12.75 -31.74 0.10
C ASN A 252 11.52 -31.27 -0.70
N SER A 253 11.75 -30.40 -1.68
CA SER A 253 10.72 -29.91 -2.60
C SER A 253 10.57 -30.82 -3.83
N PHE A 254 9.34 -31.03 -4.28
CA PHE A 254 9.04 -31.82 -5.48
C PHE A 254 7.68 -31.43 -6.09
N VAL A 255 7.44 -31.84 -7.34
CA VAL A 255 6.13 -31.69 -7.98
C VAL A 255 5.22 -32.82 -7.49
N PHE A 256 4.14 -32.46 -6.80
CA PHE A 256 3.17 -33.43 -6.30
C PHE A 256 2.13 -33.79 -7.36
N GLN A 257 1.69 -32.81 -8.14
CA GLN A 257 0.74 -33.01 -9.23
C GLN A 257 1.03 -32.00 -10.34
N GLU A 258 1.11 -32.46 -11.59
CA GLU A 258 1.23 -31.57 -12.74
C GLU A 258 -0.08 -30.81 -13.02
N ALA A 259 0.04 -29.69 -13.75
CA ALA A 259 -1.13 -28.96 -14.21
C ALA A 259 -1.92 -29.79 -15.24
N SER A 260 -3.24 -29.75 -15.15
CA SER A 260 -4.15 -30.26 -16.18
C SER A 260 -5.22 -29.22 -16.47
N LEU A 261 -6.02 -29.43 -17.52
CA LEU A 261 -7.12 -28.53 -17.92
C LEU A 261 -8.07 -28.15 -16.77
N ARG A 262 -8.17 -28.99 -15.72
CA ARG A 262 -9.08 -28.78 -14.58
C ARG A 262 -8.37 -28.55 -13.24
N ARG A 263 -7.05 -28.72 -13.16
CA ARG A 263 -6.32 -28.67 -11.88
C ARG A 263 -5.01 -27.91 -12.02
N LYS A 264 -4.75 -27.01 -11.08
CA LYS A 264 -3.48 -26.31 -10.97
C LYS A 264 -2.36 -27.31 -10.61
N ARG A 265 -1.13 -26.97 -11.01
CA ARG A 265 0.08 -27.66 -10.54
C ARG A 265 0.18 -27.54 -9.03
N LEU A 266 0.54 -28.63 -8.36
CA LEU A 266 0.80 -28.67 -6.93
C LEU A 266 2.27 -28.99 -6.70
N THR A 267 2.94 -28.13 -5.94
CA THR A 267 4.27 -28.40 -5.41
C THR A 267 4.16 -28.81 -3.95
N ALA A 268 5.09 -29.63 -3.48
CA ALA A 268 5.07 -30.12 -2.12
C ALA A 268 6.46 -30.13 -1.50
N ILE A 269 6.50 -29.94 -0.19
CA ILE A 269 7.67 -30.20 0.65
C ILE A 269 7.41 -31.45 1.50
N ARG A 270 8.45 -32.26 1.72
CA ARG A 270 8.35 -33.47 2.56
C ARG A 270 9.61 -33.74 3.38
N THR A 271 9.43 -34.49 4.46
CA THR A 271 10.53 -35.14 5.18
C THR A 271 10.03 -36.47 5.78
N HIS A 272 10.97 -37.41 5.92
CA HIS A 272 10.75 -38.71 6.55
C HIS A 272 11.65 -38.91 7.79
N ALA A 273 12.49 -37.94 8.12
CA ALA A 273 13.37 -38.01 9.27
C ALA A 273 12.54 -37.93 10.55
N ARG A 274 12.75 -38.89 11.46
CA ARG A 274 12.03 -38.98 12.75
C ARG A 274 12.13 -37.67 13.53
N GLU A 275 13.32 -37.14 13.67
CA GLU A 275 13.59 -35.91 14.43
C GLU A 275 12.88 -34.71 13.80
N SER A 276 12.90 -34.58 12.48
CA SER A 276 12.17 -33.52 11.77
C SER A 276 10.66 -33.63 11.96
N VAL A 277 10.08 -34.84 11.85
CA VAL A 277 8.63 -35.04 12.04
C VAL A 277 8.22 -34.79 13.49
N ALA A 278 9.02 -35.23 14.46
CA ALA A 278 8.82 -34.91 15.87
C ALA A 278 8.86 -33.39 16.10
N ARG A 279 9.87 -32.72 15.54
CA ARG A 279 10.02 -31.26 15.65
C ARG A 279 8.85 -30.50 15.03
N ILE A 280 8.37 -30.90 13.86
CA ILE A 280 7.17 -30.30 13.25
C ILE A 280 5.96 -30.50 14.17
N THR A 281 5.80 -31.70 14.74
CA THR A 281 4.70 -32.01 15.66
C THR A 281 4.72 -31.11 16.90
N GLU A 282 5.89 -30.84 17.47
CA GLU A 282 6.07 -29.87 18.57
C GLU A 282 5.71 -28.45 18.14
N LEU A 283 6.18 -27.99 16.97
CA LEU A 283 5.96 -26.64 16.47
C LEU A 283 4.47 -26.32 16.22
N ILE A 284 3.68 -27.33 15.82
CA ILE A 284 2.24 -27.19 15.52
C ILE A 284 1.34 -27.62 16.69
N ALA A 285 1.92 -27.86 17.87
CA ALA A 285 1.15 -28.13 19.07
C ALA A 285 0.31 -26.91 19.44
N TRP A 286 -0.93 -27.14 19.88
CA TRP A 286 -1.79 -26.05 20.36
C TRP A 286 -1.16 -25.45 21.63
N PRO A 287 -0.89 -24.14 21.66
CA PRO A 287 -0.42 -23.50 22.89
C PRO A 287 -1.56 -23.43 23.92
N SER A 288 -1.21 -23.49 25.21
CA SER A 288 -2.18 -23.30 26.31
C SER A 288 -2.75 -21.87 26.30
N ASP A 289 -1.89 -20.86 26.17
CA ASP A 289 -2.27 -19.49 25.80
C ASP A 289 -1.42 -18.98 24.64
N GLY A 290 -2.01 -18.95 23.44
CA GLY A 290 -1.35 -18.40 22.25
C GLY A 290 -1.18 -16.89 22.36
N THR A 291 0.04 -16.40 22.18
CA THR A 291 0.34 -14.95 22.13
C THR A 291 -0.40 -14.26 20.98
N VAL A 292 -0.47 -12.93 21.02
CA VAL A 292 -1.09 -12.15 19.92
C VAL A 292 -0.39 -12.43 18.59
N ASP A 293 0.94 -12.57 18.60
CA ASP A 293 1.73 -12.91 17.40
C ASP A 293 1.44 -14.31 16.89
N TRP A 294 1.31 -15.28 17.80
CA TRP A 294 0.90 -16.63 17.43
C TRP A 294 -0.51 -16.63 16.81
N CYS A 295 -1.47 -15.88 17.36
CA CYS A 295 -2.82 -15.75 16.81
C CYS A 295 -2.80 -15.16 15.39
N ARG A 296 -1.97 -14.15 15.13
CA ARG A 296 -1.77 -13.58 13.78
C ARG A 296 -1.22 -14.64 12.83
N GLY A 297 -0.14 -15.31 13.24
CA GLY A 297 0.46 -16.39 12.46
C GLY A 297 -0.55 -17.50 12.15
N PHE A 298 -1.26 -17.98 13.17
CA PHE A 298 -2.26 -19.03 13.02
C PHE A 298 -3.34 -18.67 12.01
N LEU A 299 -3.90 -17.46 12.11
CA LEU A 299 -4.88 -16.97 11.15
C LEU A 299 -4.30 -16.82 9.74
N ALA A 300 -3.04 -16.42 9.60
CA ALA A 300 -2.39 -16.31 8.30
C ALA A 300 -2.25 -17.70 7.64
N GLY A 301 -1.72 -18.67 8.38
CA GLY A 301 -1.51 -20.03 7.90
C GLY A 301 -2.81 -20.73 7.53
N ILE A 302 -3.83 -20.67 8.39
CA ILE A 302 -5.12 -21.31 8.11
C ILE A 302 -5.89 -20.58 7.00
N PHE A 303 -5.74 -19.26 6.87
CA PHE A 303 -6.32 -18.52 5.75
C PHE A 303 -5.61 -18.86 4.43
N ASP A 304 -4.31 -19.06 4.45
CA ASP A 304 -3.54 -19.49 3.27
C ASP A 304 -3.87 -20.94 2.88
N ALA A 305 -4.17 -21.83 3.82
CA ALA A 305 -4.73 -23.15 3.51
C ALA A 305 -6.18 -23.06 2.99
N GLU A 306 -7.11 -22.72 3.88
CA GLU A 306 -8.55 -22.92 3.68
C GLU A 306 -9.37 -21.62 3.61
N GLY A 307 -8.70 -20.48 3.75
CA GLY A 307 -9.32 -19.17 3.62
C GLY A 307 -9.73 -18.84 2.19
N SER A 308 -10.79 -18.06 2.07
CA SER A 308 -11.23 -17.48 0.80
C SER A 308 -11.68 -16.04 0.99
N TYR A 309 -11.40 -15.24 -0.03
CA TYR A 309 -11.94 -13.89 -0.17
C TYR A 309 -12.51 -13.74 -1.58
N SER A 310 -13.82 -13.57 -1.67
CA SER A 310 -14.51 -13.43 -2.96
C SER A 310 -15.83 -12.69 -2.77
N GLY A 311 -16.20 -11.83 -3.72
CA GLY A 311 -17.44 -11.05 -3.64
C GLY A 311 -17.54 -10.16 -2.39
N GLY A 312 -16.40 -9.73 -1.83
CA GLY A 312 -16.36 -8.96 -0.58
C GLY A 312 -16.73 -9.79 0.66
N ILE A 313 -16.59 -11.11 0.62
CA ILE A 313 -16.81 -12.01 1.75
C ILE A 313 -15.50 -12.72 2.08
N LEU A 314 -14.98 -12.48 3.28
CA LEU A 314 -13.82 -13.18 3.85
C LEU A 314 -14.31 -14.30 4.77
N ARG A 315 -13.90 -15.55 4.48
CA ARG A 315 -14.26 -16.72 5.30
C ARG A 315 -13.16 -17.76 5.37
N ILE A 316 -13.11 -18.47 6.49
CA ILE A 316 -12.29 -19.68 6.69
C ILE A 316 -13.25 -20.84 6.90
N THR A 317 -13.02 -21.96 6.21
CA THR A 317 -13.96 -23.08 6.18
C THR A 317 -13.26 -24.37 6.57
N ASN A 318 -13.73 -25.04 7.63
CA ASN A 318 -13.17 -26.31 8.09
C ASN A 318 -14.29 -27.21 8.65
N THR A 319 -14.00 -28.50 8.82
CA THR A 319 -14.85 -29.48 9.50
C THR A 319 -14.39 -29.78 10.93
N ASP A 320 -13.14 -29.47 11.28
CA ASP A 320 -12.54 -29.66 12.59
C ASP A 320 -12.96 -28.53 13.54
N ALA A 321 -13.61 -28.91 14.65
CA ALA A 321 -14.08 -27.97 15.66
C ALA A 321 -12.92 -27.24 16.37
N ALA A 322 -11.81 -27.92 16.65
CA ALA A 322 -10.68 -27.33 17.35
C ALA A 322 -9.99 -26.24 16.50
N ILE A 323 -9.92 -26.44 15.18
CA ILE A 323 -9.40 -25.41 14.27
C ILE A 323 -10.34 -24.19 14.28
N LEU A 324 -11.65 -24.41 14.13
CA LEU A 324 -12.65 -23.34 14.10
C LEU A 324 -12.69 -22.55 15.41
N ASP A 325 -12.59 -23.22 16.55
CA ASP A 325 -12.56 -22.58 17.87
C ASP A 325 -11.31 -21.70 18.02
N ASN A 326 -10.15 -22.17 17.55
CA ASN A 326 -8.92 -21.38 17.53
C ASN A 326 -9.02 -20.19 16.56
N VAL A 327 -9.70 -20.34 15.42
CA VAL A 327 -9.94 -19.23 14.48
C VAL A 327 -10.79 -18.17 15.17
N VAL A 328 -11.91 -18.55 15.79
CA VAL A 328 -12.80 -17.61 16.49
C VAL A 328 -12.10 -16.95 17.67
N ARG A 329 -11.36 -17.70 18.49
CA ARG A 329 -10.57 -17.16 19.61
C ARG A 329 -9.53 -16.15 19.12
N SER A 330 -8.79 -16.50 18.07
CA SER A 330 -7.74 -15.63 17.51
C SER A 330 -8.31 -14.36 16.90
N LEU A 331 -9.43 -14.45 16.16
CA LEU A 331 -10.14 -13.29 15.62
C LEU A 331 -10.60 -12.35 16.74
N ARG A 332 -11.25 -12.89 17.79
CA ARG A 332 -11.70 -12.10 18.94
C ARG A 332 -10.53 -11.44 19.69
N ARG A 333 -9.42 -12.16 19.89
CA ARG A 333 -8.21 -11.61 20.54
C ARG A 333 -7.61 -10.43 19.76
N LEU A 334 -7.76 -10.44 18.44
CA LEU A 334 -7.33 -9.36 17.54
C LEU A 334 -8.42 -8.31 17.27
N GLY A 335 -9.54 -8.36 18.02
CA GLY A 335 -10.63 -7.39 17.92
C GLY A 335 -11.48 -7.51 16.65
N PHE A 336 -11.49 -8.67 15.97
CA PHE A 336 -12.32 -8.92 14.79
C PHE A 336 -13.69 -9.49 15.18
N ALA A 337 -14.75 -8.91 14.61
CA ALA A 337 -16.09 -9.47 14.71
C ALA A 337 -16.31 -10.56 13.65
N CYS A 338 -16.75 -11.74 14.07
CA CYS A 338 -17.02 -12.86 13.17
C CYS A 338 -18.33 -13.58 13.50
N VAL A 339 -18.84 -14.35 12.54
CA VAL A 339 -19.98 -15.25 12.71
C VAL A 339 -19.60 -16.65 12.26
N VAL A 340 -20.14 -17.65 12.94
CA VAL A 340 -19.98 -19.07 12.57
C VAL A 340 -21.29 -19.54 11.95
N GLU A 341 -21.21 -19.99 10.71
CA GLU A 341 -22.36 -20.41 9.92
C GLU A 341 -22.13 -21.88 9.51
N SER A 342 -23.20 -22.68 9.48
CA SER A 342 -23.13 -24.09 9.08
C SER A 342 -23.79 -24.28 7.72
N THR A 343 -23.27 -25.19 6.91
CA THR A 343 -23.89 -25.53 5.63
C THR A 343 -25.17 -26.31 5.90
N ARG A 344 -26.28 -25.98 5.22
CA ARG A 344 -27.54 -26.72 5.36
C ARG A 344 -27.38 -28.11 4.72
N GLY A 345 -27.45 -29.18 5.52
CA GLY A 345 -27.45 -30.57 5.06
C GLY A 345 -27.07 -31.56 6.16
N GLN A 346 -27.67 -32.76 6.15
CA GLN A 346 -27.31 -33.87 7.02
C GLN A 346 -26.00 -34.51 6.55
N ARG A 347 -24.85 -33.96 6.95
CA ARG A 347 -23.55 -34.63 6.83
C ARG A 347 -23.05 -35.02 8.23
N PRO A 348 -22.39 -36.18 8.40
CA PRO A 348 -21.87 -36.63 9.69
C PRO A 348 -20.83 -35.67 10.28
N ARG A 349 -20.13 -34.90 9.43
CA ARG A 349 -19.31 -33.73 9.83
C ARG A 349 -19.75 -32.51 9.03
N PRO A 350 -20.60 -31.64 9.59
CA PRO A 350 -21.10 -30.48 8.86
C PRO A 350 -19.96 -29.47 8.64
N LEU A 351 -19.83 -29.03 7.40
CA LEU A 351 -18.89 -27.99 7.02
C LEU A 351 -19.34 -26.65 7.62
N LYS A 352 -18.45 -26.01 8.38
CA LYS A 352 -18.70 -24.72 9.02
C LYS A 352 -17.79 -23.65 8.42
N HIS A 353 -18.30 -22.44 8.34
CA HIS A 353 -17.55 -21.27 7.89
C HIS A 353 -17.54 -20.21 8.97
N VAL A 354 -16.33 -19.73 9.29
CA VAL A 354 -16.14 -18.51 10.08
C VAL A 354 -16.04 -17.35 9.10
N ARG A 355 -17.02 -16.46 9.12
CA ARG A 355 -17.09 -15.29 8.24
C ARG A 355 -16.77 -14.02 9.01
N LEU A 356 -15.86 -13.22 8.46
CA LEU A 356 -15.51 -11.92 9.03
C LEU A 356 -16.60 -10.87 8.72
N ARG A 357 -16.89 -9.99 9.68
CA ARG A 357 -17.84 -8.87 9.53
C ARG A 357 -17.09 -7.54 9.34
N GLY A 358 -17.80 -6.54 8.83
CA GLY A 358 -17.34 -5.15 8.78
C GLY A 358 -16.83 -4.66 7.42
N GLY A 359 -16.96 -5.47 6.36
CA GLY A 359 -16.73 -5.03 4.99
C GLY A 359 -15.25 -4.77 4.68
N LEU A 360 -14.99 -4.02 3.61
CA LEU A 360 -13.64 -3.88 3.04
C LEU A 360 -12.61 -3.32 4.02
N GLY A 361 -12.97 -2.33 4.86
CA GLY A 361 -12.06 -1.78 5.86
C GLY A 361 -11.58 -2.85 6.84
N GLU A 362 -12.49 -3.67 7.37
CA GLU A 362 -12.14 -4.79 8.26
C GLU A 362 -11.39 -5.91 7.53
N HIS A 363 -11.67 -6.17 6.25
CA HIS A 363 -10.90 -7.13 5.46
C HIS A 363 -9.46 -6.66 5.23
N LEU A 364 -9.24 -5.38 4.94
CA LEU A 364 -7.90 -4.80 4.80
C LEU A 364 -7.17 -4.80 6.15
N ARG A 365 -7.86 -4.44 7.24
CA ARG A 365 -7.31 -4.56 8.61
C ARG A 365 -6.89 -6.01 8.90
N PHE A 366 -7.69 -6.99 8.50
CA PHE A 366 -7.32 -8.41 8.58
C PHE A 366 -6.06 -8.70 7.78
N PHE A 367 -5.99 -8.33 6.50
CA PHE A 367 -4.82 -8.60 5.67
C PHE A 367 -3.55 -7.94 6.20
N HIS A 368 -3.62 -6.73 6.75
CA HIS A 368 -2.45 -6.02 7.28
C HIS A 368 -2.04 -6.50 8.68
N THR A 369 -3.00 -6.90 9.51
CA THR A 369 -2.74 -7.40 10.87
C THR A 369 -2.27 -8.86 10.87
N VAL A 370 -2.85 -9.67 9.99
CA VAL A 370 -2.61 -11.12 9.90
C VAL A 370 -1.50 -11.43 8.92
N ASP A 371 -1.37 -10.67 7.83
CA ASP A 371 -0.38 -10.85 6.75
C ASP A 371 -0.34 -12.26 6.11
N PRO A 372 -1.48 -12.79 5.63
CA PRO A 372 -1.48 -13.99 4.81
C PRO A 372 -0.65 -13.76 3.54
N VAL A 373 0.07 -14.78 3.08
CA VAL A 373 1.01 -14.63 1.96
C VAL A 373 0.33 -14.70 0.61
N ILE A 374 -0.80 -15.40 0.50
CA ILE A 374 -1.37 -15.70 -0.80
C ILE A 374 -2.00 -14.43 -1.40
N SER A 375 -1.30 -13.82 -2.35
CA SER A 375 -1.63 -12.51 -2.92
C SER A 375 -3.02 -12.51 -3.56
N ARG A 376 -3.36 -13.55 -4.34
CA ARG A 376 -4.68 -13.71 -4.96
C ARG A 376 -5.84 -13.81 -3.96
N LYS A 377 -5.59 -14.14 -2.68
CA LYS A 377 -6.62 -14.17 -1.63
C LYS A 377 -6.81 -12.81 -0.95
N ARG A 378 -6.03 -11.80 -1.33
CA ARG A 378 -6.10 -10.41 -0.83
C ARG A 378 -6.59 -9.42 -1.89
N ASP A 379 -6.95 -9.90 -3.07
CA ASP A 379 -7.33 -9.05 -4.20
C ASP A 379 -8.68 -8.34 -3.97
N ILE A 380 -8.67 -7.02 -4.08
CA ILE A 380 -9.85 -6.15 -3.93
C ILE A 380 -10.29 -5.51 -5.24
N GLU A 381 -9.69 -5.89 -6.37
CA GLU A 381 -9.98 -5.32 -7.68
C GLU A 381 -11.48 -5.42 -8.03
N ARG A 382 -12.00 -4.37 -8.66
CA ARG A 382 -13.42 -4.14 -8.99
C ARG A 382 -14.37 -3.96 -7.81
N GLN A 383 -13.92 -4.08 -6.56
CA GLN A 383 -14.78 -3.77 -5.44
C GLN A 383 -15.16 -2.29 -5.44
N ALA A 384 -16.41 -2.02 -5.05
CA ALA A 384 -16.89 -0.64 -4.94
C ALA A 384 -16.24 0.04 -3.74
N LEU A 385 -15.76 1.27 -3.94
CA LEU A 385 -15.32 2.16 -2.87
C LEU A 385 -16.53 2.51 -1.99
N LYS A 386 -16.53 2.01 -0.77
CA LYS A 386 -17.56 2.29 0.24
C LYS A 386 -16.89 2.94 1.45
N SER A 387 -17.38 4.11 1.84
CA SER A 387 -16.80 4.88 2.95
C SER A 387 -17.62 4.77 4.23
N ALA A 388 -17.63 3.56 4.78
CA ALA A 388 -18.31 3.25 6.04
C ALA A 388 -17.62 3.88 7.26
N ALA A 389 -16.28 4.03 7.22
CA ALA A 389 -15.50 4.67 8.28
C ALA A 389 -15.88 6.15 8.45
N ASP A 390 -15.67 6.66 9.67
CA ASP A 390 -15.92 8.06 10.00
C ASP A 390 -14.72 8.94 9.63
N LEU A 391 -14.58 9.22 8.33
CA LEU A 391 -13.48 9.98 7.77
C LEU A 391 -13.75 11.50 7.73
N ARG A 392 -14.59 12.01 8.64
CA ARG A 392 -14.79 13.46 8.79
C ARG A 392 -13.49 14.11 9.23
N VAL A 393 -13.18 15.26 8.65
CA VAL A 393 -11.97 16.02 9.00
C VAL A 393 -12.18 16.70 10.35
N VAL A 394 -11.25 16.49 11.27
CA VAL A 394 -11.28 17.06 12.63
C VAL A 394 -10.40 18.30 12.70
N SER A 395 -9.15 18.18 12.26
CA SER A 395 -8.20 19.29 12.25
C SER A 395 -7.32 19.30 11.00
N ILE A 396 -6.83 20.49 10.67
CA ILE A 396 -5.81 20.73 9.64
C ILE A 396 -4.78 21.66 10.26
N GLU A 397 -3.59 21.14 10.54
CA GLU A 397 -2.56 21.83 11.33
C GLU A 397 -1.29 22.04 10.49
N PRO A 398 -0.74 23.26 10.39
CA PRO A 398 0.51 23.50 9.68
C PRO A 398 1.70 22.89 10.44
N LEU A 399 2.60 22.22 9.73
CA LEU A 399 3.79 21.58 10.31
C LEU A 399 5.13 22.22 9.87
N GLY A 400 5.09 23.32 9.13
CA GLY A 400 6.29 23.92 8.52
C GLY A 400 6.77 23.19 7.26
N SER A 401 7.97 23.50 6.78
CA SER A 401 8.55 22.88 5.59
C SER A 401 9.11 21.49 5.88
N GLN A 402 8.82 20.52 5.01
CA GLN A 402 9.32 19.14 5.09
C GLN A 402 9.57 18.58 3.68
N THR A 403 10.39 17.54 3.63
CA THR A 403 10.54 16.69 2.44
C THR A 403 9.25 15.91 2.20
N LEU A 404 8.60 16.15 1.07
CA LEU A 404 7.39 15.48 0.64
C LEU A 404 7.62 14.75 -0.69
N PHE A 405 6.81 13.73 -0.94
CA PHE A 405 6.92 12.82 -2.06
C PHE A 405 5.65 12.84 -2.88
N ASP A 406 5.78 12.56 -4.17
CA ASP A 406 4.67 12.45 -5.09
C ASP A 406 4.90 11.28 -6.03
N ILE A 407 3.80 10.73 -6.55
CA ILE A 407 3.81 9.67 -7.54
C ILE A 407 2.83 9.99 -8.64
N THR A 408 3.17 9.61 -9.87
CA THR A 408 2.22 9.55 -10.99
C THR A 408 1.73 8.12 -11.14
N THR A 409 0.44 7.95 -11.40
CA THR A 409 -0.23 6.66 -11.58
C THR A 409 -1.11 6.69 -12.82
N GLY A 410 -1.39 5.54 -13.42
CA GLY A 410 -2.22 5.46 -14.62
C GLY A 410 -3.70 5.84 -14.42
N THR A 411 -4.21 5.82 -13.18
CA THR A 411 -5.61 6.19 -12.87
C THR A 411 -5.81 7.65 -12.49
N GLY A 412 -4.74 8.42 -12.26
CA GLY A 412 -4.85 9.79 -11.74
C GLY A 412 -5.02 9.89 -10.22
N ASP A 413 -5.03 8.76 -9.51
CA ASP A 413 -5.20 8.67 -8.06
C ASP A 413 -4.52 7.42 -7.49
N PHE A 414 -4.46 7.34 -6.15
CA PHE A 414 -3.99 6.17 -5.42
C PHE A 414 -4.61 6.13 -4.02
N ILE A 415 -4.46 5.01 -3.31
CA ILE A 415 -4.95 4.87 -1.93
C ILE A 415 -3.82 5.13 -0.94
N ALA A 416 -3.93 6.24 -0.20
CA ALA A 416 -2.98 6.73 0.78
C ALA A 416 -3.56 6.62 2.19
N ASN A 417 -2.98 5.80 3.06
CA ASN A 417 -3.48 5.46 4.39
C ASN A 417 -5.01 5.20 4.42
N GLY A 418 -5.48 4.45 3.42
CA GLY A 418 -6.89 4.10 3.26
C GLY A 418 -7.80 5.19 2.70
N VAL A 419 -7.31 6.39 2.37
CA VAL A 419 -8.08 7.43 1.67
C VAL A 419 -7.68 7.57 0.21
N VAL A 420 -8.62 8.03 -0.63
CA VAL A 420 -8.35 8.28 -2.05
C VAL A 420 -7.62 9.61 -2.20
N SER A 421 -6.36 9.51 -2.61
CA SER A 421 -5.41 10.59 -2.81
C SER A 421 -5.28 10.91 -4.29
N HIS A 422 -5.27 12.20 -4.63
CA HIS A 422 -4.98 12.62 -5.99
C HIS A 422 -3.47 12.45 -6.25
N ASN A 423 -3.10 12.11 -7.49
CA ASN A 423 -1.70 12.02 -7.90
C ASN A 423 -1.25 13.32 -8.59
N CYS A 424 0.03 13.59 -8.77
CA CYS A 424 0.40 14.62 -9.72
C CYS A 424 0.22 14.13 -11.15
N TYR A 425 -0.69 14.80 -11.85
CA TYR A 425 -0.70 14.85 -13.29
C TYR A 425 0.52 15.68 -13.72
N ALA A 426 1.70 15.11 -13.53
CA ALA A 426 2.79 15.42 -14.42
C ALA A 426 2.29 14.90 -15.77
N ARG A 427 1.61 15.77 -16.54
CA ARG A 427 1.43 15.52 -17.97
C ARG A 427 2.78 15.04 -18.50
N PRO A 428 2.79 14.29 -19.60
CA PRO A 428 3.97 14.24 -20.44
C PRO A 428 4.31 15.63 -21.03
N THR A 429 3.98 16.75 -20.37
CA THR A 429 4.66 18.02 -20.61
C THR A 429 6.15 17.88 -20.45
N HIS A 430 6.69 16.87 -19.75
CA HIS A 430 8.12 16.55 -19.80
C HIS A 430 8.53 15.69 -21.00
N GLU A 431 7.60 15.04 -21.71
CA GLU A 431 7.83 14.47 -23.05
C GLU A 431 7.66 15.53 -24.16
N TYR A 432 6.89 16.59 -23.92
CA TYR A 432 6.79 17.77 -24.78
C TYR A 432 7.81 18.87 -24.41
N LEU A 433 8.53 18.70 -23.29
CA LEU A 433 9.52 19.65 -22.77
C LEU A 433 10.87 18.98 -22.41
N GLY A 434 11.25 17.91 -23.11
CA GLY A 434 12.52 17.20 -22.94
C GLY A 434 13.11 16.77 -24.26
#